data_AF-A0A919WIV0-F1
#
_entry.id   AF-A0A919WIV0-F1
#
_cell.length_a   1.000
_cell.length_b   1.000
_cell.length_c   1.000
_cell.angle_alpha   90.00
_cell.angle_beta   90.00
_cell.angle_gamma   90.00
#
_symmetry.space_group_name_H-M   'P 1'
#
loop_
_entity.id
_entity.type
_entity.pdbx_description
1 polymer ?
#
loop_
_entity_poly.entity_id
_entity_poly.type
_entity_poly.pdbx_seq_one_letter_code
_entity_poly.pdbx_strand_id
1 'polypeptide(L)'
;MFNEEKYKNTTKKLEVIFKRTEDDLLTSWQISDFISQLTKHYYKNELLNTISLALKHGISPKNIIIFNESFDIDYTNKNMGLLDLTTSADVKFFYSRLDALSMFPDEEITKIRLIFSYFRGINELLYQYHFSRLDKNNLIRYYNKIKKGLPYKEIINEIESLALEIVKETANVTDKEKERFRRDTKELTSNTISSFLAFEKDKPSLDILIERIEDNDSNVFKDSTYQKLERDYFKGFFTKFNSLQRPIIGIYSSENRKVQILCDSFINKTKHDPSKFLDLKSISHNSPYEAIFHIGLTIVIPLITILSVSLNSRNLLEESDTTEKEREEAEARIERTIRELEPATESEEIKAVEEIPQDYIRNKMLENYDQNTQNFVEPVKKYGFANHRIEVRVFDTSSK
;
A
#
# COMPACT_ATOMS: atom_id res chain seq x y z
N MET A 1 10.05 -13.96 10.60
CA MET A 1 9.54 -12.65 10.13
C MET A 1 10.45 -12.14 9.05
N PHE A 2 9.92 -11.37 8.10
CA PHE A 2 10.68 -10.87 6.97
C PHE A 2 11.59 -9.72 7.44
N ASN A 3 12.88 -9.75 7.11
CA ASN A 3 13.79 -8.66 7.49
C ASN A 3 14.11 -7.82 6.26
N GLU A 4 13.38 -6.72 6.07
CA GLU A 4 13.57 -5.84 4.91
C GLU A 4 14.94 -5.15 4.88
N GLU A 5 15.52 -4.84 6.04
CA GLU A 5 16.82 -4.17 6.14
C GLU A 5 17.98 -5.02 5.62
N LYS A 6 17.84 -6.34 5.63
CA LYS A 6 18.86 -7.27 5.12
C LYS A 6 19.05 -7.15 3.61
N TYR A 7 18.01 -6.72 2.88
CA TYR A 7 17.99 -6.76 1.41
C TYR A 7 17.93 -5.37 0.75
N LYS A 8 17.82 -4.31 1.56
CA LYS A 8 17.76 -2.93 1.07
C LYS A 8 19.09 -2.22 1.22
N ASN A 9 19.36 -1.27 0.32
CA ASN A 9 20.52 -0.41 0.47
C ASN A 9 20.26 0.66 1.53
N THR A 10 21.02 0.63 2.62
CA THR A 10 20.95 1.62 3.71
C THR A 10 22.13 2.60 3.71
N THR A 11 23.07 2.44 2.79
CA THR A 11 24.31 3.22 2.75
C THR A 11 24.39 4.21 1.59
N LYS A 12 23.57 4.06 0.55
CA LYS A 12 23.57 4.97 -0.60
C LYS A 12 22.29 5.79 -0.67
N LYS A 13 22.45 7.04 -1.10
CA LYS A 13 21.36 7.98 -1.34
C LYS A 13 21.57 8.73 -2.63
N LEU A 14 20.48 9.32 -3.10
CA LEU A 14 20.45 10.26 -4.21
C LEU A 14 20.18 11.66 -3.67
N GLU A 15 21.01 12.61 -4.06
CA GLU A 15 20.69 14.03 -4.00
C GLU A 15 20.07 14.40 -5.34
N VAL A 16 18.80 14.80 -5.31
CA VAL A 16 18.05 15.20 -6.50
C VAL A 16 17.78 16.69 -6.39
N ILE A 17 18.24 17.43 -7.38
CA ILE A 17 18.07 18.87 -7.48
C ILE A 17 17.14 19.13 -8.66
N PHE A 18 15.90 19.51 -8.37
CA PHE A 18 14.94 19.93 -9.37
C PHE A 18 15.01 21.45 -9.51
N LYS A 19 15.40 21.94 -10.70
CA LYS A 19 15.42 23.38 -11.02
C LYS A 19 14.50 23.66 -12.19
N ARG A 20 13.76 24.77 -12.15
CA ARG A 20 12.94 25.23 -13.27
C ARG A 20 13.77 26.02 -14.29
N THR A 21 13.30 26.03 -15.53
CA THR A 21 13.78 26.95 -16.57
C THR A 21 13.05 28.29 -16.52
N GLU A 22 11.75 28.25 -16.21
CA GLU A 22 10.86 29.41 -16.13
C GLU A 22 11.12 30.26 -14.87
N ASP A 23 10.99 31.58 -15.04
CA ASP A 23 11.21 32.57 -13.98
C ASP A 23 9.97 32.90 -13.12
N ASP A 24 8.84 32.26 -13.38
CA ASP A 24 7.60 32.48 -12.65
C ASP A 24 7.64 31.81 -11.27
N LEU A 25 6.99 32.45 -10.29
CA LEU A 25 6.95 31.95 -8.92
C LEU A 25 5.88 30.87 -8.76
N LEU A 26 6.26 29.71 -8.23
CA LEU A 26 5.29 28.75 -7.72
C LEU A 26 4.64 29.29 -6.45
N THR A 27 3.32 29.22 -6.38
CA THR A 27 2.57 29.51 -5.15
C THR A 27 2.90 28.49 -4.07
N SER A 28 2.79 28.86 -2.79
CA SER A 28 2.98 27.93 -1.67
C SER A 28 2.09 26.69 -1.75
N TRP A 29 0.90 26.82 -2.36
CA TRP A 29 0.00 25.70 -2.60
C TRP A 29 0.55 24.73 -3.66
N GLN A 30 1.07 25.25 -4.79
CA GLN A 30 1.70 24.43 -5.82
C GLN A 30 2.94 23.69 -5.29
N ILE A 31 3.73 24.36 -4.44
CA ILE A 31 4.89 23.77 -3.77
C ILE A 31 4.45 22.61 -2.88
N SER A 32 3.44 22.84 -2.03
CA SER A 32 2.91 21.81 -1.13
C SER A 32 2.32 20.62 -1.89
N ASP A 33 1.58 20.87 -2.97
CA ASP A 33 1.01 19.83 -3.83
C ASP A 33 2.12 18.98 -4.49
N PHE A 34 3.17 19.62 -5.02
CA PHE A 34 4.32 18.94 -5.61
C PHE A 34 5.01 18.00 -4.61
N ILE A 35 5.34 18.50 -3.42
CA ILE A 35 5.99 17.70 -2.36
C ILE A 35 5.07 16.56 -1.91
N SER A 36 3.78 16.83 -1.74
CA SER A 36 2.80 15.82 -1.34
C SER A 36 2.71 14.68 -2.35
N GLN A 37 2.67 14.99 -3.64
CA GLN A 37 2.64 13.99 -4.71
C GLN A 37 3.95 13.19 -4.78
N LEU A 38 5.11 13.87 -4.73
CA LEU A 38 6.41 13.18 -4.69
C LEU A 38 6.53 12.21 -3.52
N THR A 39 6.21 12.66 -2.31
CA THR A 39 6.31 11.82 -1.09
C THR A 39 5.35 10.62 -1.14
N LYS A 40 4.13 10.83 -1.64
CA LYS A 40 3.14 9.77 -1.82
C LYS A 40 3.64 8.69 -2.79
N HIS A 41 4.12 9.09 -3.96
CA HIS A 41 4.55 8.16 -5.00
C HIS A 41 5.90 7.52 -4.69
N TYR A 42 6.77 8.24 -3.97
CA TYR A 42 7.99 7.66 -3.39
C TYR A 42 7.66 6.51 -2.45
N TYR A 43 6.78 6.74 -1.47
CA TYR A 43 6.38 5.71 -0.51
C TYR A 43 5.79 4.47 -1.19
N LYS A 44 5.02 4.65 -2.27
CA LYS A 44 4.50 3.53 -3.04
C LYS A 44 5.60 2.73 -3.74
N ASN A 45 6.65 3.37 -4.28
CA ASN A 45 7.79 2.65 -4.85
C ASN A 45 8.52 1.83 -3.77
N GLU A 46 8.73 2.42 -2.59
CA GLU A 46 9.32 1.71 -1.44
C GLU A 46 8.50 0.48 -1.04
N LEU A 47 7.18 0.60 -1.00
CA LEU A 47 6.29 -0.53 -0.75
C LEU A 47 6.38 -1.59 -1.84
N LEU A 48 6.32 -1.21 -3.12
CA LEU A 48 6.42 -2.16 -4.22
C LEU A 48 7.75 -2.92 -4.17
N ASN A 49 8.87 -2.23 -3.91
CA ASN A 49 10.19 -2.88 -3.76
C ASN A 49 10.19 -3.86 -2.60
N THR A 50 9.61 -3.48 -1.47
CA THR A 50 9.56 -4.32 -0.26
C THR A 50 8.66 -5.55 -0.46
N ILE A 51 7.54 -5.40 -1.15
CA ILE A 51 6.64 -6.50 -1.51
C ILE A 51 7.36 -7.45 -2.47
N SER A 52 8.03 -6.92 -3.51
CA SER A 52 8.80 -7.71 -4.46
C SER A 52 9.90 -8.51 -3.78
N LEU A 53 10.64 -7.89 -2.85
CA LEU A 53 11.63 -8.59 -2.02
C LEU A 53 10.99 -9.69 -1.16
N ALA A 54 9.85 -9.41 -0.51
CA ALA A 54 9.16 -10.41 0.29
C ALA A 54 8.74 -11.62 -0.55
N LEU A 55 8.17 -11.39 -1.74
CA LEU A 55 7.76 -12.43 -2.68
C LEU A 55 8.96 -13.24 -3.18
N LYS A 56 10.03 -12.56 -3.64
CA LYS A 56 11.29 -13.18 -4.06
C LYS A 56 11.86 -14.10 -2.97
N HIS A 57 11.81 -13.67 -1.71
CA HIS A 57 12.33 -14.42 -0.56
C HIS A 57 11.31 -15.41 0.05
N GLY A 58 10.29 -15.80 -0.72
CA GLY A 58 9.41 -16.92 -0.39
C GLY A 58 8.23 -16.58 0.54
N ILE A 59 7.93 -15.30 0.76
CA ILE A 59 6.68 -14.94 1.45
C ILE A 59 5.51 -15.20 0.51
N SER A 60 4.60 -16.09 0.95
CA SER A 60 3.39 -16.40 0.19
C SER A 60 2.54 -15.12 -0.05
N PRO A 61 2.03 -14.90 -1.27
CA PRO A 61 1.10 -13.80 -1.57
C PRO A 61 -0.17 -13.81 -0.71
N LYS A 62 -0.61 -14.99 -0.24
CA LYS A 62 -1.76 -15.13 0.67
C LYS A 62 -1.55 -14.39 2.00
N ASN A 63 -0.28 -14.29 2.42
CA ASN A 63 0.12 -13.64 3.67
C ASN A 63 0.33 -12.13 3.52
N ILE A 64 0.44 -11.59 2.30
CA ILE A 64 0.59 -10.16 2.10
C ILE A 64 -0.78 -9.52 2.10
N ILE A 65 -1.04 -8.65 3.07
CA ILE A 65 -2.33 -7.99 3.26
C ILE A 65 -2.22 -6.48 3.09
N ILE A 66 -3.25 -5.86 2.50
CA ILE A 66 -3.43 -4.41 2.43
C ILE A 66 -4.62 -4.00 3.30
N PHE A 67 -4.45 -2.96 4.12
CA PHE A 67 -5.51 -2.40 4.94
C PHE A 67 -6.32 -1.35 4.17
N ASN A 68 -7.54 -1.06 4.63
CA ASN A 68 -8.49 -0.26 3.87
C ASN A 68 -8.22 1.26 3.90
N GLU A 69 -7.31 1.70 4.76
CA GLU A 69 -7.06 3.10 5.04
C GLU A 69 -5.62 3.50 4.70
N SER A 70 -5.45 4.78 4.35
CA SER A 70 -4.13 5.39 4.34
C SER A 70 -3.72 5.77 5.76
N PHE A 71 -2.42 5.75 6.06
CA PHE A 71 -1.94 6.45 7.24
C PHE A 71 -1.80 7.94 6.94
N ASP A 72 -2.00 8.75 7.98
CA ASP A 72 -1.72 10.18 7.95
C ASP A 72 -0.28 10.42 8.44
N ILE A 73 0.44 11.33 7.79
CA ILE A 73 1.80 11.72 8.17
C ILE A 73 1.82 12.35 9.56
N ASP A 74 0.74 13.05 9.90
CA ASP A 74 0.65 13.82 11.13
C ASP A 74 0.29 12.93 12.32
N TYR A 75 -0.48 11.86 12.09
CA TYR A 75 -0.87 10.90 13.11
C TYR A 75 0.09 9.72 13.20
N THR A 76 1.21 9.97 13.88
CA THR A 76 2.16 8.92 14.25
C THR A 76 1.58 7.93 15.25
N ASN A 77 1.59 6.65 14.88
CA ASN A 77 1.39 5.56 15.83
C ASN A 77 2.75 5.01 16.24
N LYS A 78 3.25 5.38 17.42
CA LYS A 78 4.53 4.87 17.99
C LYS A 78 4.56 3.34 18.11
N ASN A 79 3.39 2.71 18.14
CA ASN A 79 3.23 1.26 18.24
C ASN A 79 3.07 0.56 16.88
N MET A 80 3.23 1.29 15.77
CA MET A 80 3.10 0.73 14.43
C MET A 80 4.42 0.09 14.00
N GLY A 81 4.34 -1.13 13.49
CA GLY A 81 5.48 -1.93 13.03
C GLY A 81 5.22 -3.42 13.18
N LEU A 82 4.92 -3.86 14.40
CA LEU A 82 4.55 -5.24 14.66
C LEU A 82 3.30 -5.32 15.54
N LEU A 83 2.23 -5.88 15.00
CA LEU A 83 0.99 -6.13 15.72
C LEU A 83 0.99 -7.55 16.27
N ASP A 84 0.78 -7.69 17.57
CA ASP A 84 0.61 -8.96 18.26
C ASP A 84 -0.88 -9.24 18.50
N LEU A 85 -1.48 -10.05 17.62
CA LEU A 85 -2.91 -10.38 17.66
C LEU A 85 -3.25 -11.36 18.80
N THR A 86 -2.33 -11.65 19.71
CA THR A 86 -2.64 -12.25 21.02
C THR A 86 -3.10 -11.21 22.04
N THR A 87 -2.95 -9.91 21.75
CA THR A 87 -3.32 -8.81 22.64
C THR A 87 -4.61 -8.13 22.21
N SER A 88 -5.43 -7.72 23.17
CA SER A 88 -6.71 -7.03 22.88
C SER A 88 -6.47 -5.69 22.20
N ALA A 89 -5.40 -4.98 22.55
CA ALA A 89 -5.06 -3.68 21.97
C ALA A 89 -4.77 -3.79 20.46
N ASP A 90 -3.93 -4.74 20.06
CA ASP A 90 -3.55 -4.87 18.65
C ASP A 90 -4.65 -5.50 17.81
N VAL A 91 -5.47 -6.39 18.37
CA VAL A 91 -6.69 -6.87 17.70
C VAL A 91 -7.68 -5.73 17.45
N LYS A 92 -7.84 -4.81 18.41
CA LYS A 92 -8.68 -3.61 18.22
C LYS A 92 -8.10 -2.66 17.18
N PHE A 93 -6.78 -2.52 17.11
CA PHE A 93 -6.11 -1.73 16.08
C PHE A 93 -6.27 -2.35 14.69
N PHE A 94 -6.07 -3.67 14.59
CA PHE A 94 -6.36 -4.44 13.38
C PHE A 94 -7.82 -4.28 12.96
N TYR A 95 -8.74 -4.29 13.94
CA TYR A 95 -10.17 -4.04 13.73
C TYR A 95 -10.46 -2.61 13.25
N SER A 96 -9.81 -1.58 13.77
CA SER A 96 -10.14 -0.21 13.34
C SER A 96 -9.80 -0.01 11.86
N ARG A 97 -8.75 -0.66 11.37
CA ARG A 97 -8.28 -0.58 9.98
C ARG A 97 -8.86 -1.64 9.04
N LEU A 98 -9.99 -2.27 9.42
CA LEU A 98 -10.58 -3.41 8.70
C LEU A 98 -10.88 -3.21 7.24
N ASP A 99 -11.15 -4.36 6.62
CA ASP A 99 -11.06 -4.70 5.21
C ASP A 99 -9.61 -4.92 4.78
N ALA A 100 -8.86 -5.61 5.64
CA ALA A 100 -7.62 -6.23 5.24
C ALA A 100 -7.92 -7.22 4.10
N LEU A 101 -7.30 -6.99 2.95
CA LEU A 101 -7.39 -7.85 1.78
C LEU A 101 -6.04 -8.53 1.58
N SER A 102 -6.04 -9.85 1.49
CA SER A 102 -4.86 -10.58 1.03
C SER A 102 -4.63 -10.33 -0.46
N MET A 103 -3.36 -10.36 -0.89
CA MET A 103 -3.02 -10.28 -2.31
C MET A 103 -3.61 -11.48 -3.07
N PHE A 104 -3.43 -12.69 -2.52
CA PHE A 104 -4.15 -13.89 -2.96
C PHE A 104 -5.18 -14.28 -1.90
N PRO A 105 -6.35 -14.81 -2.28
CA PRO A 105 -7.39 -15.14 -1.31
C PRO A 105 -6.90 -16.14 -0.26
N ASP A 106 -7.14 -15.80 1.00
CA ASP A 106 -6.85 -16.61 2.17
C ASP A 106 -8.12 -16.77 3.01
N GLU A 107 -8.43 -18.00 3.42
CA GLU A 107 -9.66 -18.29 4.16
C GLU A 107 -9.64 -17.66 5.55
N GLU A 108 -8.51 -17.69 6.25
CA GLU A 108 -8.43 -17.20 7.61
C GLU A 108 -8.61 -15.69 7.65
N ILE A 109 -7.91 -14.96 6.79
CA ILE A 109 -8.02 -13.51 6.64
C ILE A 109 -9.43 -13.14 6.17
N THR A 110 -10.03 -13.92 5.26
CA THR A 110 -11.42 -13.71 4.82
C THR A 110 -12.40 -13.88 5.98
N LYS A 111 -12.25 -14.91 6.82
CA LYS A 111 -13.07 -15.10 8.03
C LYS A 111 -12.91 -13.93 9.00
N ILE A 112 -11.68 -13.51 9.28
CA ILE A 112 -11.40 -12.38 10.18
C ILE A 112 -12.08 -11.12 9.66
N ARG A 113 -11.90 -10.80 8.38
CA ARG A 113 -12.52 -9.66 7.71
C ARG A 113 -14.03 -9.71 7.87
N LEU A 114 -14.68 -10.80 7.46
CA LEU A 114 -16.14 -10.87 7.48
C LEU A 114 -16.73 -10.85 8.89
N ILE A 115 -16.12 -11.54 9.87
CA ILE A 115 -16.57 -11.50 11.28
C ILE A 115 -16.45 -10.08 11.83
N PHE A 116 -15.34 -9.40 11.59
CA PHE A 116 -15.17 -8.08 12.13
C PHE A 116 -16.04 -7.04 11.41
N SER A 117 -16.25 -7.16 10.09
CA SER A 117 -17.21 -6.32 9.35
C SER A 117 -18.65 -6.54 9.85
N TYR A 118 -19.01 -7.79 10.19
CA TYR A 118 -20.29 -8.08 10.83
C TYR A 118 -20.41 -7.44 12.22
N PHE A 119 -19.40 -7.57 13.07
CA PHE A 119 -19.36 -6.89 14.38
C PHE A 119 -19.48 -5.37 14.25
N ARG A 120 -18.88 -4.78 13.22
CA ARG A 120 -19.03 -3.35 12.90
C ARG A 120 -20.46 -3.00 12.52
N GLY A 121 -21.05 -3.73 11.58
CA GLY A 121 -22.43 -3.51 11.13
C GLY A 121 -23.44 -3.65 12.28
N ILE A 122 -23.26 -4.62 13.17
CA ILE A 122 -24.09 -4.76 14.38
C ILE A 122 -23.95 -3.54 15.30
N ASN A 123 -22.74 -3.03 15.51
CA ASN A 123 -22.54 -1.83 16.32
C ASN A 123 -23.12 -0.56 15.68
N GLU A 124 -23.10 -0.47 14.34
CA GLU A 124 -23.74 0.61 13.59
C GLU A 124 -25.26 0.55 13.74
N LEU A 125 -25.85 -0.64 13.62
CA LEU A 125 -27.28 -0.84 13.91
C LEU A 125 -27.62 -0.48 15.35
N LEU A 126 -26.88 -1.00 16.34
CA LEU A 126 -27.11 -0.68 17.76
C LEU A 126 -27.07 0.84 17.99
N TYR A 127 -26.10 1.54 17.38
CA TYR A 127 -26.00 2.98 17.46
C TYR A 127 -27.17 3.71 16.81
N GLN A 128 -27.57 3.31 15.61
CA GLN A 128 -28.68 3.91 14.85
C GLN A 128 -29.99 3.85 15.63
N TYR A 129 -30.20 2.76 16.38
CA TYR A 129 -31.39 2.56 17.22
C TYR A 129 -31.19 3.03 18.68
N HIS A 130 -30.13 3.79 18.96
CA HIS A 130 -29.83 4.37 20.27
C HIS A 130 -29.63 3.34 21.41
N PHE A 131 -29.21 2.12 21.08
CA PHE A 131 -28.78 1.11 22.05
C PHE A 131 -27.31 1.28 22.44
N SER A 132 -26.91 0.67 23.55
CA SER A 132 -25.49 0.54 23.88
C SER A 132 -24.79 -0.35 22.85
N ARG A 133 -23.51 -0.07 22.59
CA ARG A 133 -22.69 -0.81 21.63
C ARG A 133 -22.08 -2.05 22.30
N LEU A 134 -21.76 -3.06 21.48
CA LEU A 134 -20.96 -4.19 21.92
C LEU A 134 -19.56 -3.75 22.34
N ASP A 135 -19.03 -4.35 23.41
CA ASP A 135 -17.67 -4.09 23.85
C ASP A 135 -16.65 -4.63 22.82
N LYS A 136 -15.76 -3.75 22.36
CA LYS A 136 -14.63 -4.08 21.47
C LYS A 136 -13.65 -5.07 22.11
N ASN A 137 -13.65 -5.26 23.43
CA ASN A 137 -12.89 -6.33 24.08
C ASN A 137 -13.33 -7.73 23.62
N ASN A 138 -14.52 -7.89 23.05
CA ASN A 138 -14.94 -9.17 22.48
C ASN A 138 -14.21 -9.53 21.18
N LEU A 139 -13.54 -8.58 20.50
CA LEU A 139 -12.88 -8.84 19.23
C LEU A 139 -11.76 -9.89 19.34
N ILE A 140 -10.97 -9.85 20.42
CA ILE A 140 -9.93 -10.87 20.66
C ILE A 140 -10.54 -12.25 20.90
N ARG A 141 -11.72 -12.34 21.53
CA ARG A 141 -12.45 -13.60 21.71
C ARG A 141 -12.84 -14.18 20.35
N TYR A 142 -13.40 -13.37 19.45
CA TYR A 142 -13.80 -13.82 18.12
C TYR A 142 -12.60 -14.20 17.25
N TYR A 143 -11.53 -13.40 17.27
CA TYR A 143 -10.27 -13.76 16.60
C TYR A 143 -9.74 -15.11 17.09
N ASN A 144 -9.68 -15.33 18.40
CA ASN A 144 -9.24 -16.60 18.98
C ASN A 144 -10.14 -17.78 18.59
N LYS A 145 -11.45 -17.56 18.41
CA LYS A 145 -12.37 -18.61 17.93
C LYS A 145 -12.09 -18.98 16.47
N ILE A 146 -11.81 -18.00 15.61
CA ILE A 146 -11.37 -18.25 14.23
C ILE A 146 -10.07 -19.06 14.23
N LYS A 147 -9.08 -18.66 15.04
CA LYS A 147 -7.79 -19.39 15.17
C LYS A 147 -7.93 -20.82 15.68
N LYS A 148 -8.97 -21.11 16.48
CA LYS A 148 -9.28 -22.46 16.96
C LYS A 148 -10.10 -23.28 15.96
N GLY A 149 -10.46 -22.72 14.81
CA GLY A 149 -11.24 -23.41 13.79
C GLY A 149 -12.72 -23.59 14.14
N LEU A 150 -13.29 -22.76 15.01
CA LEU A 150 -14.72 -22.85 15.30
C LEU A 150 -15.56 -22.55 14.04
N PRO A 151 -16.72 -23.19 13.87
CA PRO A 151 -17.60 -22.93 12.74
C PRO A 151 -17.98 -21.46 12.62
N TYR A 152 -17.90 -20.92 11.40
CA TYR A 152 -18.15 -19.50 11.12
C TYR A 152 -19.51 -19.01 11.64
N LYS A 153 -20.56 -19.82 11.44
CA LYS A 153 -21.93 -19.53 11.90
C LYS A 153 -22.04 -19.41 13.42
N GLU A 154 -21.27 -20.18 14.18
CA GLU A 154 -21.32 -20.11 15.65
C GLU A 154 -20.80 -18.77 16.17
N ILE A 155 -19.76 -18.22 15.53
CA ILE A 155 -19.19 -16.92 15.90
C ILE A 155 -20.18 -15.79 15.58
N ILE A 156 -20.85 -15.88 14.42
CA ILE A 156 -21.91 -14.93 14.02
C ILE A 156 -23.08 -14.97 14.99
N ASN A 157 -23.59 -16.15 15.33
CA ASN A 157 -24.71 -16.33 16.25
C ASN A 157 -24.40 -15.79 17.65
N GLU A 158 -23.15 -15.90 18.10
CA GLU A 158 -22.71 -15.35 19.38
C GLU A 158 -22.74 -13.81 19.38
N ILE A 159 -22.25 -13.17 18.31
CA ILE A 159 -22.31 -11.71 18.16
C ILE A 159 -23.78 -11.25 18.11
N GLU A 160 -24.63 -11.94 17.35
CA GLU A 160 -26.06 -11.67 17.26
C GLU A 160 -26.74 -11.80 18.63
N SER A 161 -26.47 -12.88 19.36
CA SER A 161 -27.07 -13.15 20.67
C SER A 161 -26.73 -12.06 21.68
N LEU A 162 -25.47 -11.61 21.72
CA LEU A 162 -25.03 -10.52 22.60
C LEU A 162 -25.72 -9.19 22.24
N ALA A 163 -25.91 -8.91 20.95
CA ALA A 163 -26.62 -7.70 20.53
C ALA A 163 -28.10 -7.75 20.90
N LEU A 164 -28.75 -8.90 20.74
CA LEU A 164 -30.15 -9.09 21.12
C LEU A 164 -30.37 -9.01 22.64
N GLU A 165 -29.39 -9.44 23.44
CA GLU A 165 -29.41 -9.31 24.89
C GLU A 165 -29.39 -7.83 25.31
N ILE A 166 -28.50 -7.02 24.74
CA ILE A 166 -28.47 -5.55 24.95
C ILE A 166 -29.84 -4.92 24.66
N VAL A 167 -30.45 -5.26 23.51
CA VAL A 167 -31.74 -4.70 23.11
C VAL A 167 -32.88 -5.14 24.04
N LYS A 168 -32.82 -6.38 24.55
CA LYS A 168 -33.79 -6.88 25.52
C LYS A 168 -33.71 -6.12 26.84
N GLU A 169 -32.50 -5.87 27.34
CA GLU A 169 -32.24 -5.21 28.63
C GLU A 169 -32.41 -3.68 28.58
N THR A 170 -32.40 -3.09 27.38
CA THR A 170 -32.59 -1.64 27.23
C THR A 170 -34.00 -1.22 27.63
N ALA A 171 -34.09 -0.38 28.66
CA ALA A 171 -35.31 0.27 29.12
C ALA A 171 -35.71 1.43 28.21
N ASN A 172 -37.00 1.78 28.20
CA ASN A 172 -37.56 2.96 27.48
C ASN A 172 -37.46 2.91 25.94
N VAL A 173 -37.41 1.73 25.33
CA VAL A 173 -37.47 1.54 23.87
C VAL A 173 -38.73 0.78 23.49
N THR A 174 -39.40 1.20 22.41
CA THR A 174 -40.66 0.60 21.99
C THR A 174 -40.46 -0.81 21.43
N ASP A 175 -41.44 -1.70 21.61
CA ASP A 175 -41.39 -3.05 21.01
C ASP A 175 -41.24 -3.00 19.48
N LYS A 176 -41.80 -1.96 18.85
CA LYS A 176 -41.68 -1.72 17.40
C LYS A 176 -40.22 -1.49 16.98
N GLU A 177 -39.45 -0.72 17.75
CA GLU A 177 -38.02 -0.49 17.49
C GLU A 177 -37.21 -1.77 17.71
N LYS A 178 -37.52 -2.53 18.78
CA LYS A 178 -36.88 -3.83 19.05
C LYS A 178 -37.12 -4.83 17.91
N GLU A 179 -38.34 -4.90 17.38
CA GLU A 179 -38.66 -5.75 16.22
C GLU A 179 -37.98 -5.29 14.94
N ARG A 180 -37.88 -3.97 14.71
CA ARG A 180 -37.18 -3.43 13.54
C ARG A 180 -35.69 -3.77 13.59
N PHE A 181 -35.05 -3.59 14.74
CA PHE A 181 -33.66 -3.98 14.96
C PHE A 181 -33.45 -5.48 14.71
N ARG A 182 -34.34 -6.34 15.23
CA ARG A 182 -34.27 -7.81 15.01
C ARG A 182 -34.30 -8.16 13.54
N ARG A 183 -35.19 -7.54 12.77
CA ARG A 183 -35.31 -7.77 11.33
C ARG A 183 -34.04 -7.32 10.59
N ASP A 184 -33.57 -6.12 10.85
CA ASP A 184 -32.39 -5.56 10.17
C ASP A 184 -31.12 -6.35 10.55
N THR A 185 -31.03 -6.84 11.79
CA THR A 185 -29.98 -7.76 12.26
C THR A 185 -30.02 -9.10 11.52
N LYS A 186 -31.20 -9.70 11.34
CA LYS A 186 -31.35 -10.95 10.56
C LYS A 186 -30.96 -10.78 9.10
N GLU A 187 -31.30 -9.65 8.50
CA GLU A 187 -30.89 -9.33 7.13
C GLU A 187 -29.36 -9.24 7.02
N LEU A 188 -28.72 -8.48 7.91
CA LEU A 188 -27.25 -8.38 7.97
C LEU A 188 -26.61 -9.76 8.16
N THR A 189 -27.15 -10.57 9.09
CA THR A 189 -26.70 -11.95 9.36
C THR A 189 -26.76 -12.81 8.10
N SER A 190 -27.90 -12.80 7.42
CA SER A 190 -28.12 -13.56 6.19
C SER A 190 -27.14 -13.15 5.08
N ASN A 191 -26.92 -11.84 4.90
CA ASN A 191 -26.00 -11.30 3.90
C ASN A 191 -24.54 -11.70 4.20
N THR A 192 -24.12 -11.63 5.47
CA THR A 192 -22.80 -12.04 5.92
C THR A 192 -22.57 -13.54 5.72
N ILE A 193 -23.53 -14.39 6.13
CA ILE A 193 -23.43 -15.84 5.93
C ILE A 193 -23.38 -16.18 4.43
N SER A 194 -24.22 -15.55 3.62
CA SER A 194 -24.24 -15.77 2.16
C SER A 194 -22.91 -15.39 1.51
N SER A 195 -22.28 -14.31 1.96
CA SER A 195 -20.95 -13.89 1.48
C SER A 195 -19.86 -14.92 1.79
N PHE A 196 -19.89 -15.50 2.99
CA PHE A 196 -18.95 -16.56 3.35
C PHE A 196 -19.21 -17.87 2.59
N LEU A 197 -20.48 -18.27 2.43
CA LEU A 197 -20.85 -19.45 1.64
C LEU A 197 -20.47 -19.31 0.16
N ALA A 198 -20.55 -18.11 -0.40
CA ALA A 198 -20.08 -17.84 -1.76
C ALA A 198 -18.57 -18.06 -1.89
N PHE A 199 -17.79 -17.58 -0.92
CA PHE A 199 -16.35 -17.85 -0.84
C PHE A 199 -16.06 -19.35 -0.70
N GLU A 200 -16.75 -20.06 0.20
CA GLU A 200 -16.58 -21.52 0.37
C GLU A 200 -16.90 -22.30 -0.90
N LYS A 201 -17.92 -21.87 -1.66
CA LYS A 201 -18.29 -22.47 -2.94
C LYS A 201 -17.20 -22.27 -3.99
N ASP A 202 -16.60 -21.09 -4.05
CA ASP A 202 -15.56 -20.76 -5.03
C ASP A 202 -14.19 -21.35 -4.63
N LYS A 203 -13.99 -21.69 -3.35
CA LYS A 203 -12.70 -22.14 -2.79
C LYS A 203 -12.03 -23.28 -3.57
N PRO A 204 -12.70 -24.38 -3.96
CA PRO A 204 -12.03 -25.45 -4.72
C PRO A 204 -11.49 -24.96 -6.07
N SER A 205 -12.21 -24.04 -6.73
CA SER A 205 -11.75 -23.46 -8.00
C SER A 205 -10.64 -22.42 -7.79
N LEU A 206 -10.66 -21.71 -6.65
CA LEU A 206 -9.57 -20.83 -6.24
C LEU A 206 -8.29 -21.60 -5.96
N ASP A 207 -8.37 -22.74 -5.27
CA ASP A 207 -7.20 -23.57 -4.98
C ASP A 207 -6.55 -24.07 -6.27
N ILE A 208 -7.34 -24.55 -7.24
CA ILE A 208 -6.84 -24.94 -8.58
C ILE A 208 -6.23 -23.75 -9.32
N LEU A 209 -6.87 -22.58 -9.27
CA LEU A 209 -6.35 -21.38 -9.92
C LEU A 209 -4.99 -20.97 -9.33
N ILE A 210 -4.86 -21.01 -8.02
CA ILE A 210 -3.61 -20.66 -7.33
C ILE A 210 -2.50 -21.63 -7.71
N GLU A 211 -2.77 -22.95 -7.70
CA GLU A 211 -1.82 -23.97 -8.13
C GLU A 211 -1.35 -23.73 -9.58
N ARG A 212 -2.28 -23.44 -10.49
CA ARG A 212 -1.94 -23.11 -11.90
C ARG A 212 -1.13 -21.81 -12.04
N ILE A 213 -1.36 -20.82 -11.18
CA ILE A 213 -0.55 -19.60 -11.15
C ILE A 213 0.86 -19.92 -10.63
N GLU A 214 0.97 -20.78 -9.62
CA GLU A 214 2.26 -21.24 -9.08
C GLU A 214 3.06 -22.04 -10.13
N ASP A 215 2.37 -22.79 -10.98
CA ASP A 215 2.94 -23.54 -12.13
C ASP A 215 3.19 -22.67 -13.38
N ASN A 216 2.92 -21.36 -13.33
CA ASN A 216 3.05 -20.44 -14.47
C ASN A 216 2.24 -20.85 -15.72
N ASP A 217 1.04 -21.40 -15.54
CA ASP A 217 0.14 -21.71 -16.67
C ASP A 217 -0.40 -20.42 -17.32
N SER A 218 0.28 -19.99 -18.39
CA SER A 218 -0.10 -18.82 -19.20
C SER A 218 -1.52 -18.88 -19.79
N ASN A 219 -2.16 -20.05 -19.85
CA ASN A 219 -3.50 -20.21 -20.42
C ASN A 219 -4.61 -20.17 -19.36
N VAL A 220 -4.28 -20.13 -18.06
CA VAL A 220 -5.29 -20.25 -17.00
C VAL A 220 -6.38 -19.18 -17.11
N PHE A 221 -6.02 -17.96 -17.48
CA PHE A 221 -6.98 -16.85 -17.63
C PHE A 221 -7.72 -16.83 -18.98
N LYS A 222 -7.61 -17.86 -19.83
CA LYS A 222 -8.49 -18.03 -21.00
C LYS A 222 -9.86 -18.59 -20.63
N ASP A 223 -9.97 -19.26 -19.48
CA ASP A 223 -11.25 -19.76 -18.96
C ASP A 223 -12.03 -18.62 -18.30
N SER A 224 -13.29 -18.43 -18.73
CA SER A 224 -14.20 -17.42 -18.16
C SER A 224 -14.43 -17.55 -16.65
N THR A 225 -14.34 -18.78 -16.12
CA THR A 225 -14.45 -19.07 -14.69
C THR A 225 -13.29 -18.44 -13.93
N TYR A 226 -12.06 -18.66 -14.40
CA TYR A 226 -10.86 -18.12 -13.75
C TYR A 226 -10.72 -16.61 -13.92
N GLN A 227 -11.17 -16.04 -15.05
CA GLN A 227 -11.29 -14.58 -15.21
C GLN A 227 -12.25 -13.97 -14.18
N LYS A 228 -13.37 -14.64 -13.90
CA LYS A 228 -14.31 -14.21 -12.87
C LYS A 228 -13.66 -14.27 -11.49
N LEU A 229 -12.99 -15.37 -11.14
CA LEU A 229 -12.30 -15.50 -9.86
C LEU A 229 -11.16 -14.48 -9.68
N GLU A 230 -10.38 -14.21 -10.72
CA GLU A 230 -9.34 -13.17 -10.73
C GLU A 230 -9.94 -11.80 -10.35
N ARG A 231 -11.03 -11.41 -11.01
CA ARG A 231 -11.72 -10.15 -10.75
C ARG A 231 -12.31 -10.09 -9.34
N ASP A 232 -12.95 -11.18 -8.90
CA ASP A 232 -13.70 -11.20 -7.65
C ASP A 232 -12.76 -11.27 -6.42
N TYR A 233 -11.58 -11.91 -6.54
CA TYR A 233 -10.71 -12.20 -5.39
C TYR A 233 -9.28 -11.67 -5.45
N PHE A 234 -8.69 -11.47 -6.64
CA PHE A 234 -7.28 -11.08 -6.77
C PHE A 234 -7.10 -9.58 -7.06
N LYS A 235 -8.00 -8.98 -7.85
CA LYS A 235 -7.88 -7.56 -8.22
C LYS A 235 -8.04 -6.61 -7.04
N GLY A 236 -8.78 -7.01 -6.00
CA GLY A 236 -9.09 -6.16 -4.85
C GLY A 236 -7.85 -5.56 -4.18
N PHE A 237 -6.77 -6.33 -4.05
CA PHE A 237 -5.52 -5.85 -3.47
C PHE A 237 -4.91 -4.69 -4.27
N PHE A 238 -4.71 -4.88 -5.58
CA PHE A 238 -4.06 -3.90 -6.45
C PHE A 238 -4.96 -2.68 -6.69
N THR A 239 -6.26 -2.88 -6.86
CA THR A 239 -7.23 -1.77 -6.93
C THR A 239 -7.14 -0.92 -5.66
N LYS A 240 -7.07 -1.56 -4.49
CA LYS A 240 -6.93 -0.85 -3.22
C LYS A 240 -5.59 -0.11 -3.14
N PHE A 241 -4.48 -0.76 -3.49
CA PHE A 241 -3.14 -0.17 -3.52
C PHE A 241 -3.11 1.12 -4.36
N ASN A 242 -3.72 1.09 -5.55
CA ASN A 242 -3.75 2.24 -6.44
C ASN A 242 -4.64 3.37 -5.91
N SER A 243 -5.81 3.04 -5.35
CA SER A 243 -6.76 4.02 -4.81
C SER A 243 -6.25 4.77 -3.57
N LEU A 244 -5.47 4.11 -2.72
CA LEU A 244 -4.97 4.70 -1.48
C LEU A 244 -3.80 5.63 -1.75
N GLN A 245 -3.71 6.72 -1.01
CA GLN A 245 -2.55 7.60 -1.12
C GLN A 245 -1.32 6.98 -0.46
N ARG A 246 -1.47 6.51 0.78
CA ARG A 246 -0.40 5.93 1.59
C ARG A 246 -0.86 4.59 2.16
N PRO A 247 -0.97 3.55 1.30
CA PRO A 247 -1.52 2.26 1.71
C PRO A 247 -0.71 1.65 2.84
N ILE A 248 -1.37 1.05 3.82
CA ILE A 248 -0.69 0.27 4.85
C ILE A 248 -0.71 -1.19 4.39
N ILE A 249 0.47 -1.82 4.34
CA ILE A 249 0.64 -3.20 3.92
C ILE A 249 1.34 -3.96 5.03
N GLY A 250 0.94 -5.21 5.25
CA GLY A 250 1.63 -6.07 6.20
C GLY A 250 1.76 -7.51 5.72
N ILE A 251 2.65 -8.24 6.38
CA ILE A 251 2.79 -9.69 6.25
C ILE A 251 2.11 -10.32 7.46
N TYR A 252 1.04 -11.07 7.20
CA TYR A 252 0.33 -11.85 8.18
C TYR A 252 1.05 -13.19 8.44
N SER A 253 1.37 -13.45 9.70
CA SER A 253 1.88 -14.75 10.14
C SER A 253 0.80 -15.45 10.96
N SER A 254 0.11 -16.40 10.33
CA SER A 254 -0.95 -17.20 10.96
C SER A 254 -0.42 -17.97 12.18
N GLU A 255 0.77 -18.57 12.08
CA GLU A 255 1.41 -19.34 13.15
C GLU A 255 1.76 -18.47 14.35
N ASN A 256 2.45 -17.35 14.11
CA ASN A 256 2.90 -16.47 15.18
C ASN A 256 1.81 -15.51 15.68
N ARG A 257 0.64 -15.49 15.03
CA ARG A 257 -0.48 -14.58 15.29
C ARG A 257 -0.05 -13.11 15.28
N LYS A 258 0.79 -12.76 14.31
CA LYS A 258 1.38 -11.42 14.20
C LYS A 258 1.20 -10.85 12.81
N VAL A 259 1.11 -9.53 12.74
CA VAL A 259 1.19 -8.79 11.47
C VAL A 259 2.42 -7.91 11.52
N GLN A 260 3.33 -8.10 10.59
CA GLN A 260 4.45 -7.20 10.37
C GLN A 260 4.05 -6.14 9.35
N ILE A 261 4.02 -4.88 9.75
CA ILE A 261 3.77 -3.75 8.84
C ILE A 261 5.06 -3.49 8.05
N LEU A 262 4.93 -3.41 6.72
CA LEU A 262 6.05 -3.13 5.82
C LEU A 262 6.37 -1.63 5.79
N CYS A 263 7.65 -1.30 5.59
CA CYS A 263 8.12 0.09 5.53
C CYS A 263 7.66 0.91 6.75
N ASP A 264 7.68 0.31 7.94
CA ASP A 264 7.17 0.93 9.16
C ASP A 264 7.97 2.18 9.57
N SER A 265 9.21 2.31 9.11
CA SER A 265 10.06 3.50 9.27
C SER A 265 9.45 4.77 8.65
N PHE A 266 8.59 4.64 7.64
CA PHE A 266 7.85 5.77 7.04
C PHE A 266 6.62 6.20 7.86
N ILE A 267 6.16 5.31 8.74
CA ILE A 267 4.92 5.49 9.51
C ILE A 267 5.24 5.84 10.97
N ASN A 268 6.30 5.23 11.50
CA ASN A 268 6.72 5.35 12.90
C ASN A 268 7.93 6.28 13.02
N LYS A 269 7.72 7.50 13.51
CA LYS A 269 8.78 8.50 13.72
C LYS A 269 9.89 8.04 14.67
N THR A 270 9.66 7.08 15.57
CA THR A 270 10.74 6.56 16.45
C THR A 270 11.65 5.57 15.74
N LYS A 271 11.21 5.02 14.60
CA LYS A 271 12.00 4.16 13.72
C LYS A 271 12.38 4.88 12.43
N HIS A 272 12.42 6.21 12.47
CA HIS A 272 12.77 7.03 11.32
C HIS A 272 14.16 6.63 10.83
N ASP A 273 14.23 5.99 9.68
CA ASP A 273 15.48 5.64 9.03
C ASP A 273 15.86 6.80 8.10
N PRO A 274 16.88 7.60 8.45
CA PRO A 274 17.30 8.70 7.60
C PRO A 274 17.73 8.20 6.22
N SER A 275 18.22 6.97 6.08
CA SER A 275 18.70 6.43 4.80
C SER A 275 17.60 6.26 3.75
N LYS A 276 16.36 6.05 4.20
CA LYS A 276 15.20 5.73 3.34
C LYS A 276 14.15 6.84 3.28
N PHE A 277 14.26 7.90 4.06
CA PHE A 277 13.23 8.95 4.03
C PHE A 277 13.48 9.95 2.88
N LEU A 278 12.41 10.45 2.26
CA LEU A 278 12.49 11.59 1.35
C LEU A 278 12.64 12.85 2.19
N ASP A 279 13.86 13.37 2.21
CA ASP A 279 14.25 14.49 3.06
C ASP A 279 14.43 15.74 2.20
N LEU A 280 13.51 16.70 2.36
CA LEU A 280 13.57 17.99 1.69
C LEU A 280 14.63 18.86 2.37
N LYS A 281 15.71 19.16 1.65
CA LYS A 281 16.84 19.95 2.18
C LYS A 281 16.64 21.44 2.04
N SER A 282 16.15 21.88 0.90
CA SER A 282 15.89 23.29 0.63
C SER A 282 14.87 23.46 -0.47
N ILE A 283 14.20 24.61 -0.40
CA ILE A 283 13.37 25.16 -1.45
C ILE A 283 13.80 26.61 -1.63
N SER A 284 14.23 26.99 -2.83
CA SER A 284 14.47 28.39 -3.14
C SER A 284 13.14 29.08 -3.44
N HIS A 285 12.96 30.28 -2.89
CA HIS A 285 11.87 31.18 -3.28
C HIS A 285 12.30 32.19 -4.36
N ASN A 286 13.59 32.18 -4.72
CA ASN A 286 14.15 33.06 -5.73
C ASN A 286 14.17 32.33 -7.08
N SER A 287 13.90 33.08 -8.15
CA SER A 287 14.01 32.54 -9.50
C SER A 287 15.47 32.24 -9.88
N PRO A 288 15.76 31.11 -10.56
CA PRO A 288 14.85 30.01 -10.84
C PRO A 288 14.55 29.18 -9.58
N TYR A 289 13.30 28.74 -9.47
CA TYR A 289 12.87 27.90 -8.35
C TYR A 289 13.64 26.56 -8.35
N GLU A 290 14.16 26.20 -7.18
CA GLU A 290 14.97 25.02 -6.93
C GLU A 290 14.43 24.25 -5.71
N ALA A 291 14.29 22.93 -5.85
CA ALA A 291 13.98 22.02 -4.75
C ALA A 291 15.06 20.93 -4.66
N ILE A 292 15.68 20.80 -3.49
CA ILE A 292 16.72 19.81 -3.22
C ILE A 292 16.17 18.73 -2.29
N PHE A 293 16.28 17.48 -2.72
CA PHE A 293 15.85 16.32 -1.95
C PHE A 293 17.00 15.33 -1.75
N HIS A 294 17.05 14.71 -0.58
CA HIS A 294 17.81 13.47 -0.36
C HIS A 294 16.82 12.31 -0.33
N ILE A 295 17.00 11.32 -1.20
CA ILE A 295 16.04 10.23 -1.42
C ILE A 295 16.78 8.88 -1.49
N GLY A 296 16.13 7.79 -1.07
CA GLY A 296 16.65 6.43 -1.23
C GLY A 296 16.74 5.99 -2.70
N LEU A 297 17.43 4.87 -2.95
CA LEU A 297 17.67 4.37 -4.30
C LEU A 297 16.42 3.86 -5.03
N THR A 298 15.31 3.63 -4.34
CA THR A 298 14.10 3.04 -4.92
C THR A 298 13.42 3.89 -6.00
N ILE A 299 13.82 5.16 -6.16
CA ILE A 299 13.35 6.05 -7.24
C ILE A 299 14.26 6.10 -8.46
N VAL A 300 15.34 5.31 -8.51
CA VAL A 300 16.28 5.33 -9.65
C VAL A 300 15.55 5.16 -10.98
N ILE A 301 14.63 4.20 -11.10
CA ILE A 301 13.87 3.97 -12.34
C ILE A 301 13.01 5.20 -12.72
N PRO A 302 12.18 5.77 -11.81
CA PRO A 302 11.50 7.03 -12.06
C PRO A 302 12.42 8.19 -12.46
N LEU A 303 13.60 8.32 -11.83
CA LEU A 303 14.56 9.37 -12.17
C LEU A 303 15.15 9.19 -13.56
N ILE A 304 15.59 7.97 -13.92
CA ILE A 304 16.06 7.67 -15.28
C ILE A 304 14.96 7.98 -16.30
N THR A 305 13.70 7.68 -15.98
CA THR A 305 12.55 8.03 -16.83
C THR A 305 12.40 9.54 -16.99
N ILE A 306 12.49 10.32 -15.91
CA ILE A 306 12.46 11.80 -15.96
C ILE A 306 13.61 12.33 -16.82
N LEU A 307 14.84 11.87 -16.58
CA LEU A 307 16.03 12.27 -17.32
C LEU A 307 15.91 11.94 -18.82
N SER A 308 15.37 10.76 -19.14
CA SER A 308 15.11 10.32 -20.52
C SER A 308 14.02 11.15 -21.20
N VAL A 309 12.98 11.56 -20.44
CA VAL A 309 11.99 12.52 -20.94
C VAL A 309 12.67 13.85 -21.23
N SER A 310 13.47 14.39 -20.30
CA SER A 310 14.20 15.65 -20.48
C SER A 310 15.10 15.65 -21.73
N LEU A 311 15.79 14.53 -22.02
CA LEU A 311 16.58 14.35 -23.25
C LEU A 311 15.73 14.35 -24.53
N ASN A 312 14.58 13.68 -24.50
CA ASN A 312 13.72 13.50 -25.67
C ASN A 312 12.82 14.69 -25.97
N SER A 313 12.55 15.55 -24.98
CA SER A 313 11.87 16.83 -25.16
C SER A 313 12.76 17.84 -25.91
N ARG A 314 13.05 17.53 -27.17
CA ARG A 314 13.63 18.42 -28.19
C ARG A 314 12.84 19.74 -28.33
N ASN A 315 11.60 19.78 -27.85
CA ASN A 315 10.69 20.93 -27.95
C ASN A 315 10.71 21.88 -26.74
N LEU A 316 11.51 21.65 -25.70
CA LEU A 316 11.65 22.57 -24.55
C LEU A 316 12.84 23.54 -24.70
N LEU A 317 13.56 23.48 -25.82
CA LEU A 317 14.72 24.33 -26.15
C LEU A 317 14.45 25.23 -27.37
N GLU A 318 13.18 25.47 -27.71
CA GLU A 318 12.80 26.61 -28.57
C GLU A 318 12.80 27.95 -27.79
N GLU A 319 13.35 27.98 -26.57
CA GLU A 319 13.67 29.23 -25.88
C GLU A 319 14.90 29.86 -26.55
N SER A 320 14.65 31.01 -27.19
CA SER A 320 15.45 31.73 -28.19
C SER A 320 16.86 32.19 -27.82
N ASP A 321 17.45 31.74 -26.70
CA ASP A 321 18.70 32.32 -26.15
C ASP A 321 19.75 31.29 -25.68
N THR A 322 19.53 29.96 -25.78
CA THR A 322 20.57 28.97 -25.43
C THR A 322 21.46 28.63 -26.62
N THR A 323 22.78 28.67 -26.43
CA THR A 323 23.72 28.31 -27.50
C THR A 323 23.71 26.80 -27.74
N GLU A 324 23.94 26.36 -28.98
CA GLU A 324 24.04 24.93 -29.34
C GLU A 324 25.04 24.19 -28.44
N LYS A 325 26.12 24.87 -28.04
CA LYS A 325 27.13 24.33 -27.12
C LYS A 325 26.59 24.07 -25.71
N GLU A 326 25.82 24.99 -25.13
CA GLU A 326 25.22 24.81 -23.80
C GLU A 326 24.21 23.66 -23.80
N ARG A 327 23.51 23.47 -24.92
CA ARG A 327 22.62 22.34 -25.14
C ARG A 327 23.37 21.02 -25.18
N GLU A 328 24.40 20.90 -26.01
CA GLU A 328 25.23 19.69 -26.10
C GLU A 328 25.84 19.34 -24.73
N GLU A 329 26.29 20.33 -23.98
CA GLU A 329 26.82 20.14 -22.62
C GLU A 329 25.75 19.65 -21.63
N ALA A 330 24.51 20.14 -21.76
CA ALA A 330 23.40 19.70 -20.93
C ALA A 330 22.94 18.28 -21.25
N GLU A 331 22.81 17.93 -22.54
CA GLU A 331 22.49 16.58 -23.00
C GLU A 331 23.55 15.57 -22.54
N ALA A 332 24.84 15.89 -22.74
CA ALA A 332 25.95 15.05 -22.29
C ALA A 332 26.00 14.88 -20.76
N ARG A 333 25.60 15.90 -19.99
CA ARG A 333 25.47 15.81 -18.53
C ARG A 333 24.36 14.84 -18.14
N ILE A 334 23.17 14.95 -18.74
CA ILE A 334 22.04 14.08 -18.42
C ILE A 334 22.36 12.64 -18.78
N GLU A 335 22.94 12.39 -19.95
CA GLU A 335 23.38 11.03 -20.35
C GLU A 335 24.39 10.45 -19.37
N ARG A 336 25.35 11.27 -18.90
CA ARG A 336 26.31 10.84 -17.89
C ARG A 336 25.61 10.46 -16.59
N THR A 337 24.67 11.28 -16.13
CA THR A 337 23.88 11.00 -14.92
C THR A 337 23.06 9.71 -15.08
N ILE A 338 22.45 9.45 -16.23
CA ILE A 338 21.74 8.18 -16.48
C ILE A 338 22.71 7.00 -16.34
N ARG A 339 23.88 7.05 -16.99
CA ARG A 339 24.91 6.00 -16.89
C ARG A 339 25.43 5.79 -15.47
N GLU A 340 25.49 6.85 -14.66
CA GLU A 340 25.86 6.77 -13.24
C GLU A 340 24.77 6.11 -12.37
N LEU A 341 23.49 6.23 -12.76
CA LEU A 341 22.35 5.64 -12.06
C LEU A 341 22.06 4.20 -12.50
N GLU A 342 22.41 3.80 -13.72
CA GLU A 342 22.21 2.45 -14.25
C GLU A 342 22.71 1.34 -13.30
N PRO A 343 23.92 1.38 -12.71
CA PRO A 343 24.35 0.34 -11.77
C PRO A 343 23.45 0.20 -10.53
N ALA A 344 22.74 1.26 -10.14
CA ALA A 344 21.82 1.20 -9.00
C ALA A 344 20.51 0.47 -9.34
N THR A 345 20.09 0.40 -10.61
CA THR A 345 18.94 -0.43 -11.03
C THR A 345 19.20 -1.91 -10.75
N GLU A 346 20.47 -2.30 -10.75
CA GLU A 346 20.91 -3.68 -10.50
C GLU A 346 20.92 -4.07 -9.02
N SER A 347 20.56 -3.15 -8.12
CA SER A 347 20.42 -3.45 -6.70
C SER A 347 19.30 -4.45 -6.44
N GLU A 348 19.47 -5.28 -5.42
CA GLU A 348 18.53 -6.34 -5.09
C GLU A 348 17.10 -5.82 -4.89
N GLU A 349 16.95 -4.68 -4.22
CA GLU A 349 15.63 -4.10 -3.92
C GLU A 349 14.88 -3.59 -5.15
N ILE A 350 15.59 -3.25 -6.23
CA ILE A 350 14.99 -2.77 -7.49
C ILE A 350 14.74 -3.95 -8.42
N LYS A 351 15.69 -4.87 -8.55
CA LYS A 351 15.56 -6.09 -9.37
C LYS A 351 14.57 -7.11 -8.86
N ALA A 352 14.23 -7.06 -7.57
CA ALA A 352 13.40 -8.08 -6.93
C ALA A 352 12.09 -8.36 -7.68
N VAL A 353 11.51 -7.36 -8.36
CA VAL A 353 10.28 -7.54 -9.14
C VAL A 353 10.47 -8.50 -10.32
N GLU A 354 11.59 -8.41 -11.04
CA GLU A 354 11.90 -9.26 -12.18
C GLU A 354 12.16 -10.72 -11.77
N GLU A 355 12.58 -10.90 -10.53
CA GLU A 355 12.93 -12.19 -9.93
C GLU A 355 11.75 -12.85 -9.19
N ILE A 356 10.55 -12.29 -9.26
CA ILE A 356 9.34 -12.93 -8.73
C ILE A 356 9.07 -14.21 -9.54
N PRO A 357 9.00 -15.40 -8.90
CA PRO A 357 8.88 -16.67 -9.62
C PRO A 357 7.58 -16.82 -10.42
N GLN A 358 6.47 -16.29 -9.92
CA GLN A 358 5.16 -16.40 -10.54
C GLN A 358 4.92 -15.26 -11.54
N ASP A 359 4.76 -15.60 -12.81
CA ASP A 359 4.57 -14.68 -13.94
C ASP A 359 3.37 -13.76 -13.75
N TYR A 360 2.24 -14.29 -13.27
CA TYR A 360 1.04 -13.50 -13.01
C TYR A 360 1.31 -12.38 -12.00
N ILE A 361 1.99 -12.71 -10.89
CA ILE A 361 2.30 -11.75 -9.82
C ILE A 361 3.34 -10.75 -10.30
N ARG A 362 4.38 -11.24 -10.98
CA ARG A 362 5.42 -10.41 -11.58
C ARG A 362 4.81 -9.36 -12.51
N ASN A 363 3.95 -9.78 -13.44
CA ASN A 363 3.29 -8.88 -14.38
C ASN A 363 2.40 -7.86 -13.66
N LYS A 364 1.63 -8.28 -12.66
CA LYS A 364 0.80 -7.36 -11.86
C LYS A 364 1.64 -6.35 -11.08
N MET A 365 2.77 -6.76 -10.51
CA MET A 365 3.69 -5.85 -9.84
C MET A 365 4.30 -4.85 -10.84
N LEU A 366 4.79 -5.31 -11.99
CA LEU A 366 5.33 -4.45 -13.06
C LEU A 366 4.29 -3.43 -13.55
N GLU A 367 3.04 -3.84 -13.80
CA GLU A 367 1.94 -2.92 -14.13
C GLU A 367 1.76 -1.80 -13.09
N ASN A 368 1.88 -2.12 -11.80
CA ASN A 368 1.76 -1.15 -10.71
C ASN A 368 3.01 -0.27 -10.56
N TYR A 369 4.20 -0.81 -10.84
CA TYR A 369 5.42 -0.01 -10.94
C TYR A 369 5.35 1.01 -12.06
N ASP A 370 4.94 0.59 -13.25
CA ASP A 370 4.82 1.48 -14.40
C ASP A 370 3.81 2.59 -14.12
N GLN A 371 2.64 2.23 -13.60
CA GLN A 371 1.62 3.20 -13.22
C GLN A 371 2.12 4.18 -12.16
N ASN A 372 2.78 3.70 -11.11
CA ASN A 372 3.30 4.58 -10.05
C ASN A 372 4.47 5.44 -10.53
N THR A 373 5.31 4.92 -11.44
CA THR A 373 6.40 5.66 -12.09
C THR A 373 5.86 6.82 -12.91
N GLN A 374 4.83 6.59 -13.73
CA GLN A 374 4.16 7.69 -14.45
C GLN A 374 3.58 8.71 -13.48
N ASN A 375 2.89 8.26 -12.43
CA ASN A 375 2.35 9.18 -11.42
C ASN A 375 3.43 9.96 -10.62
N PHE A 376 4.66 9.45 -10.56
CA PHE A 376 5.79 10.17 -9.98
C PHE A 376 6.37 11.20 -10.96
N VAL A 377 6.41 10.87 -12.26
CA VAL A 377 6.94 11.73 -13.34
C VAL A 377 5.99 12.89 -13.65
N GLU A 378 4.68 12.68 -13.64
CA GLU A 378 3.69 13.69 -14.03
C GLU A 378 3.76 15.00 -13.22
N PRO A 379 3.88 14.99 -11.87
CA PRO A 379 4.11 16.20 -11.10
C PRO A 379 5.39 16.94 -11.50
N VAL A 380 6.49 16.19 -11.74
CA VAL A 380 7.78 16.77 -12.15
C VAL A 380 7.65 17.49 -13.50
N LYS A 381 6.89 16.93 -14.45
CA LYS A 381 6.54 17.62 -15.71
C LYS A 381 5.62 18.82 -15.48
N LYS A 382 4.51 18.63 -14.76
CA LYS A 382 3.47 19.65 -14.51
C LYS A 382 4.03 20.92 -13.91
N TYR A 383 5.01 20.82 -13.02
CA TYR A 383 5.65 21.97 -12.35
C TYR A 383 6.94 22.44 -13.04
N GLY A 384 7.23 21.97 -14.26
CA GLY A 384 8.34 22.47 -15.07
C GLY A 384 9.72 22.01 -14.60
N PHE A 385 9.82 20.92 -13.86
CA PHE A 385 11.10 20.36 -13.37
C PHE A 385 11.68 19.26 -14.28
N ALA A 386 10.89 18.72 -15.20
CA ALA A 386 11.35 17.76 -16.21
C ALA A 386 12.04 18.50 -17.36
N ASN A 387 13.22 19.04 -17.07
CA ASN A 387 14.01 19.83 -18.02
C ASN A 387 15.51 19.51 -17.89
N HIS A 388 16.36 20.25 -18.61
CA HIS A 388 17.80 20.01 -18.68
C HIS A 388 18.60 20.44 -17.44
N ARG A 389 18.00 21.20 -16.51
CA ARG A 389 18.62 21.70 -15.27
C ARG A 389 18.43 20.76 -14.07
N ILE A 390 17.80 19.60 -14.26
CA ILE A 390 17.76 18.57 -13.22
C ILE A 390 19.19 18.03 -12.98
N GLU A 391 19.56 17.88 -11.72
CA GLU A 391 20.82 17.24 -11.32
C GLU A 391 20.52 16.08 -10.36
N VAL A 392 21.21 14.96 -10.54
CA VAL A 392 21.17 13.83 -9.61
C VAL A 392 22.60 13.44 -9.25
N ARG A 393 22.86 13.25 -7.96
CA ARG A 393 24.17 12.82 -7.44
C ARG A 393 23.98 11.64 -6.50
N VAL A 394 24.79 10.61 -6.66
CA VAL A 394 24.83 9.49 -5.70
C VAL A 394 25.82 9.84 -4.60
N PHE A 395 25.44 9.68 -3.33
CA PHE A 395 26.34 9.86 -2.20
C PHE A 395 26.23 8.71 -1.20
N ASP A 396 27.37 8.35 -0.59
CA ASP A 396 27.48 7.26 0.37
C ASP A 396 27.42 7.80 1.81
N THR A 397 26.47 7.31 2.60
CA THR A 397 26.24 7.67 3.99
C THR A 397 27.01 6.81 4.99
N SER A 398 27.75 5.79 4.53
CA SER A 398 28.59 4.94 5.41
C SER A 398 29.80 5.67 6.04
N SER A 399 30.04 6.92 5.64
CA SER A 399 31.18 7.74 6.05
C SER A 399 30.87 8.73 7.20
N LYS A 400 29.72 8.60 7.89
CA LYS A 400 29.33 9.49 9.00
C LYS A 400 29.28 8.79 10.34
#